data_AF-A0A060X7R7-F1
#
_entry.id   AF-A0A060X7R7-F1
#
_cell.length_a   1.000
_cell.length_b   1.000
_cell.length_c   1.000
_cell.angle_alpha   90.00
_cell.angle_beta   90.00
_cell.angle_gamma   90.00
#
_symmetry.space_group_name_H-M   'P 1'
#
loop_
_entity.id
_entity.type
_entity.pdbx_description
1 polymer ?
#
loop_
_entity_poly.entity_id
_entity_poly.type
_entity_poly.pdbx_seq_one_letter_code
_entity_poly.pdbx_strand_id
1 'polypeptide(L)'
;MLPAGKDIDEPTSNMDIFPTVVKLVGGTALGDRVIDGHDLIPLLQGKVERSKHEFLFHYCNAYLNVVRWQPPNSYSKWKVFFFTPDFYPENGTACMHTHACFCTASYWICKEKIIHFT
;
A
#
# COMPACT_ATOMS: atom_id res chain seq x y z
N MET A 1 -3.96 -25.80 0.38
CA MET A 1 -3.20 -25.86 1.65
C MET A 1 -2.21 -24.71 1.66
N LEU A 2 -2.08 -23.99 2.77
CA LEU A 2 -1.08 -22.93 2.91
C LEU A 2 0.18 -23.55 3.54
N PRO A 3 1.38 -23.35 2.97
CA PRO A 3 2.61 -23.86 3.56
C PRO A 3 2.87 -23.21 4.93
N ALA A 4 3.09 -24.02 5.96
CA ALA A 4 3.46 -23.51 7.28
C ALA A 4 4.84 -22.84 7.23
N GLY A 5 4.98 -21.70 7.90
CA GLY A 5 6.25 -20.96 7.94
C GLY A 5 6.64 -20.25 6.64
N LYS A 6 5.70 -20.07 5.70
CA LYS A 6 5.96 -19.27 4.50
C LYS A 6 5.97 -17.77 4.84
N ASP A 7 7.03 -17.10 4.43
CA ASP A 7 7.15 -15.64 4.41
C ASP A 7 6.85 -15.07 3.02
N ILE A 8 6.21 -13.90 2.97
CA ILE A 8 5.89 -13.17 1.74
C ILE A 8 6.30 -11.71 1.97
N ASP A 9 7.18 -11.20 1.11
CA ASP A 9 7.68 -9.82 1.14
C ASP A 9 7.10 -8.94 0.00
N GLU A 10 6.21 -9.53 -0.81
CA GLU A 10 5.50 -8.86 -1.88
C GLU A 10 4.49 -7.83 -1.36
N PRO A 11 4.28 -6.71 -2.09
CA PRO A 11 3.33 -5.68 -1.68
C PRO A 11 1.90 -6.22 -1.73
N THR A 12 1.27 -6.29 -0.56
CA THR A 12 -0.15 -6.59 -0.39
C THR A 12 -0.88 -5.38 0.21
N SER A 13 -2.20 -5.38 0.12
CA SER A 13 -3.09 -4.30 0.54
C SER A 13 -4.07 -4.78 1.60
N ASN A 14 -4.51 -3.88 2.48
CA ASN A 14 -5.62 -4.13 3.40
C ASN A 14 -6.91 -4.49 2.64
N MET A 15 -7.06 -3.97 1.41
CA MET A 15 -8.23 -4.21 0.55
C MET A 15 -8.28 -5.63 0.00
N ASP A 16 -7.16 -6.37 0.03
CA ASP A 16 -7.05 -7.73 -0.53
C ASP A 16 -7.84 -8.78 0.28
N ILE A 17 -8.13 -8.51 1.55
CA ILE A 17 -8.93 -9.41 2.39
C ILE A 17 -10.32 -9.64 1.78
N PHE A 18 -10.94 -8.59 1.24
CA PHE A 18 -12.29 -8.67 0.66
C PHE A 18 -12.39 -9.70 -0.49
N PRO A 19 -11.67 -9.56 -1.62
CA PRO A 19 -11.76 -10.52 -2.71
C PRO A 19 -11.24 -11.91 -2.32
N THR A 20 -10.28 -12.00 -1.40
CA THR A 20 -9.77 -13.27 -0.87
C THR A 20 -10.87 -14.05 -0.14
N VAL A 21 -11.57 -13.41 0.80
CA VAL A 21 -12.66 -14.05 1.56
C VAL A 21 -13.84 -14.39 0.65
N VAL A 22 -14.23 -13.48 -0.26
CA VAL A 22 -15.28 -13.72 -1.25
C VAL A 22 -14.97 -14.99 -2.05
N LYS A 23 -13.73 -15.16 -2.52
CA LYS A 23 -13.31 -16.34 -3.27
C LYS A 23 -13.35 -17.62 -2.43
N LEU A 24 -12.89 -17.55 -1.18
CA LEU A 24 -12.86 -18.70 -0.26
C LEU A 24 -14.25 -19.27 0.05
N VAL A 25 -15.26 -18.41 0.13
CA VAL A 25 -16.65 -18.83 0.40
C VAL A 25 -17.43 -19.17 -0.88
N GLY A 26 -16.75 -19.23 -2.04
CA GLY A 26 -17.38 -19.53 -3.33
C GLY A 26 -18.23 -18.38 -3.90
N GLY A 27 -18.09 -17.17 -3.37
CA GLY A 27 -18.76 -15.97 -3.86
C GLY A 27 -18.13 -15.44 -5.15
N THR A 28 -18.80 -14.45 -5.75
CA THR A 28 -18.31 -13.67 -6.88
C THR A 28 -18.16 -12.22 -6.46
N ALA A 29 -17.07 -11.59 -6.87
CA ALA A 29 -16.90 -10.15 -6.65
C ALA A 29 -17.95 -9.38 -7.45
N LEU A 30 -18.43 -8.26 -6.91
CA LEU A 30 -19.38 -7.40 -7.59
C LEU A 30 -18.73 -6.84 -8.87
N GLY A 31 -19.31 -7.16 -10.03
CA GLY A 31 -18.81 -6.72 -11.34
C GLY A 31 -19.29 -5.34 -11.77
N ASP A 32 -20.04 -4.63 -10.92
CA ASP A 32 -20.59 -3.30 -11.19
C ASP A 32 -19.61 -2.17 -10.88
N ARG A 33 -18.45 -2.48 -10.30
CA ARG A 33 -17.43 -1.52 -9.88
C ARG A 33 -16.03 -2.11 -9.93
N VAL A 34 -15.03 -1.22 -9.95
CA VAL A 34 -13.63 -1.60 -9.80
C VAL A 34 -13.36 -1.99 -8.35
N ILE A 35 -12.61 -3.07 -8.14
CA ILE A 35 -12.14 -3.53 -6.84
C ILE A 35 -10.61 -3.45 -6.85
N ASP A 36 -10.05 -2.59 -6.00
CA ASP A 36 -8.60 -2.40 -5.93
C ASP A 36 -7.88 -3.57 -5.24
N GLY A 37 -8.60 -4.34 -4.42
CA GLY A 37 -8.07 -5.54 -3.78
C GLY A 37 -7.87 -6.69 -4.77
N HIS A 38 -6.96 -7.59 -4.45
CA HIS A 38 -6.69 -8.81 -5.20
C HIS A 38 -6.76 -10.06 -4.32
N ASP A 39 -7.21 -11.18 -4.90
CA ASP A 39 -7.21 -12.48 -4.22
C ASP A 39 -5.78 -12.92 -3.88
N LEU A 40 -5.50 -13.11 -2.58
CA LEU A 40 -4.21 -13.51 -2.06
C LEU A 40 -4.00 -15.03 -2.07
N ILE A 41 -5.03 -15.84 -2.29
CA ILE A 41 -4.90 -17.31 -2.20
C ILE A 41 -3.78 -17.87 -3.09
N PRO A 42 -3.61 -17.46 -4.36
CA PRO A 42 -2.49 -17.94 -5.17
C PRO A 42 -1.12 -17.61 -4.58
N LEU A 43 -0.97 -16.41 -4.01
CA LEU A 43 0.29 -15.92 -3.41
C LEU A 43 0.59 -16.68 -2.11
N LEU A 44 -0.41 -16.79 -1.23
CA LEU A 44 -0.32 -17.53 0.04
C LEU A 44 -0.03 -19.02 -0.18
N GLN A 45 -0.56 -19.61 -1.25
CA GLN A 45 -0.26 -21.00 -1.63
C GLN A 45 1.10 -21.19 -2.31
N GLY A 46 1.79 -20.11 -2.70
CA GLY A 46 3.02 -20.20 -3.50
C GLY A 46 2.80 -20.69 -4.92
N LYS A 47 1.60 -20.51 -5.47
CA LYS A 47 1.33 -20.76 -6.89
C LYS A 47 1.80 -19.62 -7.77
N VAL A 48 1.97 -18.44 -7.19
CA VAL A 48 2.60 -17.28 -7.80
C VAL A 48 3.60 -16.71 -6.80
N GLU A 49 4.72 -16.21 -7.31
CA GLU A 49 5.76 -15.54 -6.52
C GLU A 49 5.51 -14.04 -6.37
N ARG A 50 4.70 -13.44 -7.25
CA ARG A 50 4.48 -12.01 -7.33
C ARG A 50 3.06 -11.62 -6.96
N SER A 51 2.93 -10.53 -6.22
CA SER A 51 1.64 -9.86 -6.03
C SER A 51 1.15 -9.27 -7.35
N LYS A 52 -0.17 -9.12 -7.48
CA LYS A 52 -0.79 -8.41 -8.60
C LYS A 52 -0.65 -6.88 -8.51
N HIS A 53 -0.20 -6.38 -7.36
CA HIS A 53 0.01 -4.95 -7.10
C HIS A 53 1.33 -4.47 -7.70
N GLU A 54 1.30 -4.03 -8.96
CA GLU A 54 2.40 -3.22 -9.52
C GLU A 54 2.44 -1.83 -8.86
N PHE A 55 1.26 -1.24 -8.61
CA PHE A 55 1.11 0.06 -7.97
C PHE A 55 0.25 -0.04 -6.72
N LEU A 56 0.61 0.71 -5.68
CA LEU A 56 -0.22 0.97 -4.52
C LEU A 56 -0.28 2.47 -4.25
N PHE A 57 -1.49 2.98 -4.04
CA PHE A 57 -1.73 4.40 -3.78
C PHE A 57 -1.98 4.59 -2.29
N HIS A 58 -1.17 5.44 -1.65
CA HIS A 58 -1.33 5.82 -0.26
C HIS A 58 -1.95 7.21 -0.19
N TYR A 59 -3.21 7.25 0.21
CA TYR A 59 -3.93 8.49 0.44
C TYR A 59 -3.72 8.99 1.87
N CYS A 60 -3.68 10.31 2.01
CA CYS A 60 -3.87 11.01 3.28
C CYS A 60 -5.24 11.69 3.19
N ASN A 61 -6.26 11.04 3.75
CA ASN A 61 -7.66 11.41 3.55
C ASN A 61 -8.01 11.51 2.05
N ALA A 62 -8.48 12.66 1.54
CA ALA A 62 -8.81 12.85 0.12
C ALA A 62 -7.59 13.14 -0.79
N TYR A 63 -6.39 13.29 -0.23
CA TYR A 63 -5.19 13.71 -0.97
C TYR A 63 -4.27 12.53 -1.27
N LEU A 64 -3.84 12.38 -2.51
CA LEU A 64 -2.85 11.37 -2.89
C LEU A 64 -1.47 11.77 -2.34
N ASN A 65 -1.01 11.09 -1.29
CA ASN A 65 0.25 11.40 -0.61
C ASN A 65 1.43 10.68 -1.25
N VAL A 66 1.27 9.39 -1.54
CA VAL A 66 2.33 8.54 -2.06
C VAL A 66 1.82 7.59 -3.13
N VAL A 67 2.67 7.34 -4.13
CA VAL A 67 2.59 6.15 -4.98
C VAL A 67 3.75 5.21 -4.65
N ARG A 68 3.43 3.96 -4.32
CA ARG A 68 4.39 2.85 -4.29
C ARG A 68 4.31 2.10 -5.61
N TRP A 69 5.47 1.74 -6.15
CA TRP A 69 5.59 1.03 -7.42
C TRP A 69 6.59 -0.12 -7.30
N GLN A 70 6.21 -1.30 -7.76
CA GLN A 70 7.10 -2.45 -7.89
C GLN A 70 7.08 -2.91 -9.35
N PRO A 71 8.14 -2.65 -10.15
CA PRO A 71 8.14 -2.95 -11.57
C PRO A 71 7.93 -4.45 -11.84
N PRO A 72 7.27 -4.85 -12.94
CA PRO A 72 6.97 -6.26 -13.22
C PRO A 72 8.19 -7.18 -13.26
N ASN A 73 9.33 -6.65 -13.71
CA ASN A 73 10.57 -7.41 -13.90
C ASN A 73 11.66 -7.04 -12.88
N SER A 74 11.28 -6.53 -11.71
CA SER A 74 12.23 -6.15 -10.66
C SER A 74 11.65 -6.40 -9.27
N TYR A 75 12.52 -6.82 -8.35
CA TYR A 75 12.19 -6.89 -6.92
C TYR A 75 12.31 -5.52 -6.22
N SER A 76 12.87 -4.52 -6.90
CA SER A 76 12.94 -3.15 -6.38
C SER A 76 11.55 -2.60 -6.13
N LYS A 77 11.38 -1.95 -4.98
CA LYS A 77 10.17 -1.25 -4.59
C LYS A 77 10.51 0.24 -4.54
N TRP A 78 9.72 1.07 -5.21
CA TRP A 78 9.87 2.52 -5.26
C TRP A 78 8.72 3.18 -4.53
N LYS A 79 8.98 4.33 -3.92
CA LYS A 79 7.98 5.13 -3.21
C LYS A 79 8.18 6.61 -3.51
N VAL A 80 7.22 7.22 -4.19
CA VAL A 80 7.23 8.65 -4.53
C VAL A 80 6.24 9.38 -3.63
N PHE A 81 6.73 10.34 -2.85
CA PHE A 81 5.92 11.23 -2.02
C PHE A 81 5.66 12.52 -2.79
N PHE A 82 4.39 12.90 -2.94
CA PHE A 82 4.03 14.24 -3.41
C PHE A 82 4.16 15.27 -2.30
N PHE A 83 3.98 14.82 -1.05
CA PHE A 83 4.14 15.65 0.13
C PHE A 83 4.46 14.86 1.39
N THR A 84 5.02 15.56 2.37
CA THR A 84 5.36 14.99 3.69
C THR A 84 4.75 15.83 4.80
N PRO A 85 4.36 15.22 5.94
CA PRO A 85 3.93 15.98 7.12
C PRO A 85 4.97 17.02 7.53
N ASP A 86 4.49 18.15 8.06
CA ASP A 86 5.34 19.12 8.74
C ASP A 86 5.56 18.67 10.19
N PHE A 87 6.68 17.97 10.42
CA PHE A 87 6.98 17.39 11.72
C PHE A 87 7.34 18.46 12.75
N TYR A 88 6.89 18.25 14.00
CA TYR A 88 7.22 19.08 15.14
C TYR A 88 7.56 18.21 16.36
N PRO A 89 8.70 18.43 17.03
CA PRO A 89 9.73 19.44 16.70
C PRO A 89 10.42 19.14 15.36
N GLU A 90 11.10 20.15 14.81
CA GLU A 90 11.88 19.99 13.57
C GLU A 90 12.84 18.79 13.68
N ASN A 91 13.03 18.07 12.57
CA ASN A 91 13.77 16.80 12.49
C ASN A 91 13.18 15.65 13.32
N GLY A 92 11.99 15.81 13.91
CA GLY A 92 11.22 14.73 14.51
C GLY A 92 10.55 13.83 13.47
N THR A 93 9.82 12.83 13.97
CA THR A 93 9.03 11.87 13.16
C THR A 93 7.53 11.93 13.45
N ALA A 94 7.09 12.95 14.19
CA ALA A 94 5.73 13.11 14.65
C ALA A 94 5.28 14.58 14.59
N CYS A 95 3.96 14.79 14.68
CA CYS A 95 3.36 16.12 14.78
C CYS A 95 2.91 16.36 16.23
N MET A 96 3.87 16.60 17.14
CA MET A 96 3.59 16.67 18.59
C MET A 96 2.68 17.85 18.98
N HIS A 97 2.66 18.91 18.17
CA HIS A 97 1.82 20.10 18.38
C HIS A 97 0.32 19.83 18.20
N THR A 98 -0.03 18.81 17.42
CA THR A 98 -1.41 18.44 17.06
C THR A 98 -1.77 17.03 17.48
N HIS A 99 -0.81 16.28 18.05
CA HIS A 99 -0.88 14.85 18.37
C HIS A 99 -1.13 13.90 17.18
N ALA A 100 -1.43 14.43 15.99
CA ALA A 100 -1.59 13.70 14.75
C ALA A 100 -1.19 14.58 13.57
N CYS A 101 -0.60 13.98 12.53
CA CYS A 101 -0.26 14.71 11.32
C CYS A 101 -1.47 14.81 10.39
N PHE A 102 -1.93 16.03 10.11
CA PHE A 102 -3.08 16.27 9.24
C PHE A 102 -2.72 16.34 7.76
N CYS A 103 -3.72 16.06 6.91
CA CYS A 103 -3.56 15.97 5.46
C CYS A 103 -3.90 17.27 4.71
N THR A 104 -4.26 18.34 5.40
CA THR A 104 -4.61 19.62 4.78
C THR A 104 -3.37 20.48 4.54
N ALA A 105 -3.38 21.32 3.50
CA ALA A 105 -2.21 22.07 3.02
C ALA A 105 -1.44 22.86 4.09
N SER A 106 -2.10 23.26 5.17
CA SER A 106 -1.47 23.98 6.30
C SER A 106 -0.58 23.10 7.20
N TYR A 107 -0.63 21.78 7.07
CA TYR A 107 0.07 20.82 7.96
C TYR A 107 1.04 19.88 7.23
N TRP A 108 1.27 20.11 5.94
CA TRP A 108 2.26 19.37 5.16
C TRP A 108 3.09 20.30 4.29
N ILE A 109 4.28 19.81 3.93
CA ILE A 109 5.22 20.52 3.09
C ILE A 109 5.24 19.84 1.72
N CYS A 110 5.12 20.63 0.65
CA CYS A 110 5.36 20.18 -0.71
C CYS A 110 6.85 19.83 -0.87
N LYS A 111 7.18 18.56 -0.63
CA LYS A 111 8.51 18.00 -0.86
C LYS A 111 8.35 16.70 -1.64
N GLU A 112 8.60 16.80 -2.94
CA GLU A 112 8.70 15.62 -3.78
C GLU A 112 9.93 14.80 -3.34
N LYS A 113 9.70 13.54 -2.99
CA LYS A 113 10.76 12.64 -2.54
C LYS A 113 10.57 11.26 -3.15
N ILE A 114 11.65 10.71 -3.70
CA ILE A 114 11.69 9.33 -4.20
C ILE A 114 12.54 8.49 -3.25
N ILE A 115 12.01 7.34 -2.84
CA ILE A 115 12.71 6.36 -2.02
C ILE A 115 12.74 5.02 -2.75
N HIS A 116 13.90 4.37 -2.74
CA HIS A 116 14.15 3.05 -3.32
C HIS A 116 14.38 2.03 -2.19
N PHE A 117 13.81 0.85 -2.36
CA PHE A 117 14.02 -0.31 -1.49
C PHE A 117 14.42 -1.50 -2.38
N THR A 118 15.50 -2.17 -2.03
CA THR A 118 15.96 -3.42 -2.66
C THR A 118 15.47 -4.63 -1.90
#